data_AF-A0A4S4A557-F1
#
_entry.id   AF-A0A4S4A557-F1
#
_cell.length_a   1.000
_cell.length_b   1.000
_cell.length_c   1.000
_cell.angle_alpha   90.00
_cell.angle_beta   90.00
_cell.angle_gamma   90.00
#
_symmetry.space_group_name_H-M   'P 1'
#
loop_
_entity.id
_entity.type
_entity.pdbx_description
1 polymer ?
#
loop_
_entity_poly.entity_id
_entity_poly.type
_entity_poly.pdbx_seq_one_letter_code
_entity_poly.pdbx_strand_id
1 'polypeptide(L)'
;MMKEKSKMVQKLNSSTMDTQALEQDLRAQSRALCAKLVTAHGQEHDDALRQDIADIAASMLVLTATREGAASPIPALLKPALLEKRDDTAAPAKGKLIEKVQAMAPELIKL
;
A
#
# COMPACT_ATOMS: atom_id res chain seq x y z
N MET A 1 0.26 26.61 -32.34
CA MET A 1 -0.32 25.27 -32.11
C MET A 1 0.53 24.32 -31.22
N MET A 2 1.71 24.70 -30.71
CA MET A 2 2.60 23.76 -29.98
C MET A 2 2.58 23.89 -28.45
N LYS A 3 2.00 24.95 -27.88
CA LYS A 3 1.96 25.16 -26.42
C LYS A 3 0.80 24.45 -25.70
N GLU A 4 -0.24 24.02 -26.42
CA GLU A 4 -1.38 23.30 -25.84
C GLU A 4 -1.11 21.80 -25.65
N LYS A 5 -0.37 21.17 -26.58
CA LYS A 5 0.01 19.75 -26.44
C LYS A 5 0.94 19.54 -25.23
N SER A 6 1.84 20.48 -24.94
CA SER A 6 2.73 20.40 -23.76
C SER A 6 1.99 20.51 -22.43
N LYS A 7 0.91 21.30 -22.34
CA LYS A 7 0.09 21.37 -21.11
C LYS A 7 -0.76 20.11 -20.92
N MET A 8 -1.21 19.49 -22.01
CA MET A 8 -1.97 18.25 -21.96
C MET A 8 -1.10 17.06 -21.51
N VAL A 9 0.16 16.98 -21.95
CA VAL A 9 1.12 15.96 -21.49
C VAL A 9 1.54 16.21 -20.03
N GLN A 10 1.71 17.46 -19.59
CA GLN A 10 2.02 17.77 -18.19
C GLN A 10 0.86 17.48 -17.22
N LYS A 11 -0.39 17.62 -17.67
CA LYS A 11 -1.57 17.42 -16.81
C LYS A 11 -1.94 15.95 -16.60
N LEU A 12 -1.42 15.03 -17.43
CA LEU A 12 -1.55 13.58 -17.19
C LEU A 12 -0.54 13.06 -16.14
N ASN A 13 0.60 13.74 -15.94
CA ASN A 13 1.66 13.28 -15.06
C ASN A 13 1.55 13.78 -13.60
N SER A 14 0.60 14.67 -13.28
CA SER A 14 0.50 15.27 -11.94
C SER A 14 -0.47 14.54 -10.99
N SER A 15 -0.98 13.37 -11.38
CA SER A 15 -1.87 12.55 -10.52
C SER A 15 -1.48 11.06 -10.47
N THR A 16 -0.35 10.70 -11.08
CA THR A 16 0.19 9.34 -11.06
C THR A 16 1.20 9.25 -9.92
N MET A 17 0.90 8.43 -8.92
CA MET A 17 1.83 8.04 -7.87
C MET A 17 3.17 7.64 -8.51
N ASP A 18 4.30 8.20 -8.03
CA ASP A 18 5.62 7.84 -8.55
C ASP A 18 5.98 6.42 -8.07
N THR A 19 5.64 5.44 -8.91
CA THR A 19 5.87 4.03 -8.61
C THR A 19 7.35 3.70 -8.45
N GLN A 20 8.25 4.44 -9.11
CA GLN A 20 9.69 4.20 -9.00
C GLN A 20 10.21 4.63 -7.63
N ALA A 21 9.79 5.79 -7.13
CA ALA A 21 10.09 6.23 -5.77
C ALA A 21 9.51 5.25 -4.74
N LEU A 22 8.24 4.85 -4.91
CA LEU A 22 7.57 3.89 -4.03
C LEU A 22 8.30 2.53 -3.97
N GLU A 23 8.81 2.05 -5.10
CA GLU A 23 9.63 0.83 -5.14
C GLU A 23 10.97 0.97 -4.41
N GLN A 24 11.62 2.13 -4.51
CA GLN A 24 12.88 2.37 -3.81
C GLN A 24 12.65 2.39 -2.30
N ASP A 25 11.60 3.07 -1.86
CA ASP A 25 11.18 3.12 -0.46
C ASP A 25 10.82 1.73 0.05
N LEU A 26 10.06 0.95 -0.72
CA LEU A 26 9.69 -0.41 -0.36
C LEU A 26 10.92 -1.32 -0.19
N ARG A 27 11.90 -1.22 -1.09
CA ARG A 27 13.16 -1.97 -0.97
C ARG A 27 13.95 -1.52 0.27
N ALA A 28 13.95 -0.23 0.60
CA ALA A 28 14.61 0.28 1.81
C ALA A 28 13.93 -0.21 3.09
N GLN A 29 12.60 -0.14 3.15
CA GLN A 29 11.80 -0.64 4.27
C GLN A 29 11.95 -2.15 4.46
N SER A 30 11.94 -2.93 3.38
CA SER A 30 12.17 -4.38 3.43
C SER A 30 13.55 -4.72 4.00
N ARG A 31 14.62 -4.02 3.58
CA ARG A 31 15.95 -4.20 4.16
C ARG A 31 15.99 -3.87 5.65
N ALA A 32 15.33 -2.77 6.05
CA ALA A 32 15.25 -2.37 7.45
C ALA A 32 14.47 -3.40 8.29
N LEU A 33 13.36 -3.95 7.78
CA LEU A 33 12.61 -5.01 8.43
C LEU A 33 13.46 -6.28 8.60
N CYS A 34 14.19 -6.70 7.58
CA CYS A 34 15.09 -7.85 7.69
C CYS A 34 16.16 -7.64 8.77
N ALA A 35 16.76 -6.45 8.85
CA ALA A 35 17.72 -6.13 9.90
C ALA A 35 17.07 -6.18 11.30
N LYS A 36 15.87 -5.61 11.45
CA LYS A 36 15.09 -5.67 12.69
C LYS A 36 14.78 -7.11 13.11
N LEU A 37 14.34 -7.96 12.18
CA LEU A 37 14.03 -9.37 12.43
C LEU A 37 15.22 -10.17 12.95
N VAL A 38 16.43 -9.87 12.45
CA VAL A 38 17.66 -10.52 12.93
C VAL A 38 17.98 -10.12 14.37
N THR A 39 17.69 -8.88 14.76
CA THR A 39 17.99 -8.35 16.10
C THR A 39 16.87 -8.49 17.12
N ALA A 40 15.63 -8.70 16.65
CA ALA A 40 14.46 -8.77 17.50
C ALA A 40 14.42 -10.13 18.20
N HIS A 41 14.45 -10.10 19.53
CA HIS A 41 14.30 -11.27 20.37
C HIS A 41 13.20 -11.01 21.39
N GLY A 42 12.34 -12.02 21.61
CA GLY A 42 11.20 -11.91 22.53
C GLY A 42 10.00 -11.18 21.94
N GLN A 43 8.88 -11.24 22.67
CA GLN A 43 7.57 -10.78 22.18
C GLN A 43 7.40 -9.25 22.20
N GLU A 44 8.31 -8.51 22.84
CA GLU A 44 8.22 -7.05 22.98
C GLU A 44 8.29 -6.31 21.64
N HIS A 45 8.89 -6.92 20.62
CA HIS A 45 9.01 -6.36 19.28
C HIS A 45 7.93 -6.82 18.31
N ASP A 46 7.14 -7.83 18.67
CA ASP A 46 6.21 -8.50 17.76
C ASP A 46 5.18 -7.54 17.16
N ASP A 47 4.65 -6.62 17.96
CA ASP A 47 3.66 -5.65 17.49
C ASP A 47 4.25 -4.64 16.53
N ALA A 48 5.48 -4.18 16.78
CA ALA A 48 6.21 -3.30 15.87
C ALA A 48 6.55 -4.03 14.56
N LEU A 49 6.94 -5.31 14.62
CA LEU A 49 7.20 -6.12 13.44
C LEU A 49 5.94 -6.37 12.63
N ARG A 50 4.82 -6.72 13.28
CA ARG A 50 3.51 -6.85 12.61
C ARG A 50 3.09 -5.53 11.95
N GLN A 51 3.42 -4.41 12.57
CA GLN A 51 3.14 -3.08 12.04
C GLN A 51 3.94 -2.82 10.76
N ASP A 52 5.26 -3.02 10.80
CA ASP A 52 6.16 -2.88 9.64
C ASP A 52 5.75 -3.80 8.48
N ILE A 53 5.35 -5.04 8.77
CA ILE A 53 4.86 -5.99 7.76
C ILE A 53 3.58 -5.48 7.10
N ALA A 54 2.63 -4.96 7.88
CA ALA A 54 1.39 -4.40 7.34
C ALA A 54 1.65 -3.17 6.46
N ASP A 55 2.61 -2.32 6.83
CA ASP A 55 3.02 -1.16 6.04
C ASP A 55 3.64 -1.53 4.69
N ILE A 56 4.54 -2.52 4.69
CA ILE A 56 5.14 -3.05 3.46
C ILE A 56 4.07 -3.72 2.59
N ALA A 57 3.19 -4.53 3.17
CA ALA A 57 2.13 -5.19 2.43
C ALA A 57 1.15 -4.19 1.79
N ALA A 58 0.75 -3.14 2.51
CA ALA A 58 -0.09 -2.07 1.95
C ALA A 58 0.62 -1.40 0.75
N SER A 59 1.90 -1.09 0.91
CA SER A 59 2.73 -0.49 -0.14
C SER A 59 2.85 -1.39 -1.38
N MET A 60 3.01 -2.70 -1.20
CA MET A 60 3.02 -3.66 -2.30
C MET A 60 1.68 -3.76 -3.03
N LEU A 61 0.56 -3.72 -2.30
CA LEU A 61 -0.77 -3.78 -2.91
C LEU A 61 -1.03 -2.55 -3.76
N VAL A 62 -0.73 -1.37 -3.25
CA VAL A 62 -0.91 -0.11 -3.99
C VAL A 62 0.02 -0.05 -5.19
N LEU A 63 1.29 -0.41 -5.04
CA LEU A 63 2.24 -0.46 -6.15
C LEU A 63 1.76 -1.41 -7.26
N THR A 64 1.31 -2.60 -6.88
CA THR A 64 0.81 -3.61 -7.83
C THR A 64 -0.45 -3.12 -8.52
N ALA A 65 -1.43 -2.63 -7.77
CA ALA A 65 -2.68 -2.10 -8.33
C ALA A 65 -2.44 -0.90 -9.26
N THR A 66 -1.47 -0.03 -8.92
CA THR A 66 -1.08 1.10 -9.75
C THR A 66 -0.43 0.65 -11.06
N ARG A 67 0.43 -0.38 -11.02
CA ARG A 67 1.09 -0.94 -12.20
C ARG A 67 0.13 -1.69 -13.12
N GLU A 68 -0.81 -2.44 -12.55
CA GLU A 68 -1.82 -3.18 -13.29
C GLU A 68 -2.96 -2.28 -13.82
N GLY A 69 -3.17 -1.13 -13.17
CA GLY A 69 -4.21 -0.17 -13.55
C GLY A 69 -5.62 -0.76 -13.42
N ALA A 70 -6.49 -0.43 -14.37
CA ALA A 70 -7.91 -0.83 -14.34
C ALA A 70 -8.14 -2.35 -14.42
N ALA A 71 -7.15 -3.13 -14.86
CA ALA A 71 -7.23 -4.58 -14.92
C ALA A 71 -6.88 -5.26 -13.59
N SER A 72 -6.41 -4.51 -12.58
CA SER A 72 -6.01 -5.08 -11.31
C SER A 72 -7.20 -5.73 -10.59
N PRO A 73 -7.07 -6.99 -10.12
CA PRO A 73 -8.09 -7.61 -9.28
C PRO A 73 -8.06 -7.07 -7.84
N ILE A 74 -6.99 -6.36 -7.44
CA ILE A 74 -6.76 -5.94 -6.06
C ILE A 74 -7.93 -5.10 -5.49
N PRO A 75 -8.45 -4.06 -6.18
CA PRO A 75 -9.60 -3.31 -5.68
C PRO A 75 -10.82 -4.19 -5.39
N ALA A 76 -11.09 -5.17 -6.26
CA ALA A 76 -12.21 -6.10 -6.07
C ALA A 76 -11.98 -7.05 -4.89
N LEU A 77 -10.74 -7.50 -4.66
CA LEU A 77 -10.38 -8.35 -3.53
C LEU A 77 -10.43 -7.62 -2.18
N LEU A 78 -10.19 -6.30 -2.17
CA LEU A 78 -10.24 -5.50 -0.94
C LEU A 78 -11.66 -5.12 -0.52
N LYS A 79 -12.61 -5.02 -1.48
CA LYS A 79 -14.02 -4.66 -1.21
C LYS A 79 -14.71 -5.54 -0.16
N PRO A 80 -14.66 -6.89 -0.23
CA PRO A 80 -15.27 -7.74 0.78
C PRO A 80 -14.74 -7.45 2.19
N ALA A 81 -13.42 -7.25 2.32
CA ALA A 81 -12.78 -7.04 3.60
C ALA A 81 -13.11 -5.66 4.22
N LEU A 82 -13.64 -4.71 3.43
CA LEU A 82 -14.19 -3.44 3.91
C LEU A 82 -15.66 -3.55 4.36
N LEU A 83 -16.40 -4.52 3.80
CA LEU A 83 -17.82 -4.73 4.07
C LEU A 83 -18.04 -5.70 5.23
N GLU A 84 -17.06 -6.55 5.54
CA GLU A 84 -17.07 -7.37 6.74
C GLU A 84 -16.93 -6.46 7.97
N LYS A 85 -17.96 -6.49 8.82
CA LYS A 85 -17.90 -5.90 10.16
C LYS A 85 -16.73 -6.57 10.89
N ARG A 86 -15.80 -5.78 11.44
CA ARG A 86 -14.69 -6.33 12.25
C ARG A 86 -15.27 -7.29 13.26
N ASP A 87 -14.94 -8.56 13.10
CA ASP A 87 -15.07 -9.51 14.18
C ASP A 87 -13.91 -9.18 15.13
N ASP A 88 -14.23 -8.73 16.34
CA ASP A 88 -13.22 -8.36 17.35
C ASP A 88 -12.36 -9.56 17.78
N THR A 89 -12.74 -10.77 17.34
CA THR A 89 -11.95 -12.01 17.49
C THR A 89 -10.93 -12.24 16.37
N ALA A 90 -11.01 -11.49 15.26
CA ALA A 90 -10.06 -11.57 14.16
C ALA A 90 -8.73 -10.87 14.49
N ALA A 91 -7.62 -11.45 14.01
CA ALA A 91 -6.29 -10.92 14.26
C ALA A 91 -6.19 -9.41 13.94
N PRO A 92 -5.62 -8.57 14.83
CA PRO A 92 -5.62 -7.11 14.72
C PRO A 92 -4.91 -6.59 13.46
N ALA A 93 -4.16 -7.45 12.75
CA ALA A 93 -3.44 -7.11 11.53
C ALA A 93 -4.34 -6.86 10.30
N LYS A 94 -5.49 -7.56 10.18
CA LYS A 94 -6.36 -7.42 8.99
C LYS A 94 -6.97 -6.03 8.86
N GLY A 95 -7.50 -5.48 9.97
CA GLY A 95 -8.04 -4.12 10.02
C GLY A 95 -6.97 -3.06 9.69
N LYS A 96 -5.76 -3.25 10.24
CA LYS A 96 -4.64 -2.34 10.04
C LYS A 96 -4.15 -2.28 8.59
N LEU A 97 -4.21 -3.39 7.84
CA LEU A 97 -3.76 -3.42 6.45
C LEU A 97 -4.68 -2.59 5.55
N ILE A 98 -5.99 -2.77 5.68
CA ILE A 98 -6.98 -2.10 4.84
C ILE A 98 -6.97 -0.59 5.11
N GLU A 99 -6.92 -0.19 6.38
CA GLU A 99 -6.79 1.21 6.79
C GLU A 99 -5.58 1.89 6.13
N LYS A 100 -4.45 1.18 6.04
CA LYS A 100 -3.23 1.70 5.39
C LYS A 100 -3.36 1.83 3.89
N VAL A 101 -3.93 0.83 3.22
CA VAL A 101 -4.18 0.92 1.78
C VAL A 101 -5.11 2.10 1.49
N GLN A 102 -6.15 2.30 2.31
CA GLN A 102 -7.07 3.43 2.17
C GLN A 102 -6.39 4.77 2.43
N ALA A 103 -5.51 4.86 3.43
CA ALA A 103 -4.76 6.08 3.72
C ALA A 103 -3.78 6.45 2.60
N MET A 104 -3.19 5.45 1.94
CA MET A 104 -2.15 5.66 0.94
C MET A 104 -2.68 5.79 -0.49
N ALA A 105 -3.79 5.12 -0.81
CA ALA A 105 -4.40 5.09 -2.14
C ALA A 105 -5.94 5.06 -2.02
N PRO A 106 -6.57 6.15 -1.58
CA PRO A 106 -8.03 6.20 -1.37
C PRO A 106 -8.82 5.92 -2.64
N GLU A 107 -8.24 6.19 -3.82
CA GLU A 107 -8.83 5.89 -5.12
C GLU A 107 -8.99 4.39 -5.41
N LEU A 108 -8.16 3.53 -4.82
CA LEU A 108 -8.27 2.07 -5.00
C LEU A 108 -9.44 1.48 -4.21
N ILE A 109 -9.96 2.22 -3.23
CA ILE A 109 -10.94 1.76 -2.24
C ILE A 109 -12.27 2.53 -2.36
N LYS A 110 -12.54 3.18 -3.50
CA LYS A 110 -13.85 3.80 -3.73
C LYS A 110 -14.96 2.74 -3.71
N LEU A 111 -15.80 2.83 -2.67
CA LEU A 111 -17.07 2.11 -2.52
C LEU A 111 -18.04 2.54 -3.62
#